data_AF-Q7EYH3-F1
#
_entry.id   AF-Q7EYH3-F1
#
_cell.length_a   1.000
_cell.length_b   1.000
_cell.length_c   1.000
_cell.angle_alpha   90.00
_cell.angle_beta   90.00
_cell.angle_gamma   90.00
#
_symmetry.space_group_name_H-M   'P 1'
#
loop_
_entity.id
_entity.type
_entity.pdbx_description
1 polymer ?
#
loop_
_entity_poly.entity_id
_entity_poly.type
_entity_poly.pdbx_seq_one_letter_code
_entity_poly.pdbx_strand_id
1 'polypeptide(L)'
;MGEEEAAAAAARVAEQARELQDAAAGLLSRSSAEEEALRRRAAALGAELARLRKAAAHADSDKVEEDLDRATCLISDGDIAALLPSKTHGTFLKMFLGPVNLRAPRKEVQLKVKEEYNSYRVCYNCTIDDNL
;
A
#
# COMPACT_ATOMS: atom_id res chain seq x y z
N MET A 1 1.11 33.64 34.76
CA MET A 1 1.44 32.30 35.28
C MET A 1 0.77 31.19 34.47
N GLY A 2 -0.53 31.24 34.17
CA GLY A 2 -1.21 30.15 33.42
C GLY A 2 -0.82 29.99 31.93
N GLU A 3 -0.42 31.07 31.25
CA GLU A 3 -0.11 31.04 29.81
C GLU A 3 1.23 30.36 29.51
N GLU A 4 2.24 30.55 30.37
CA GLU A 4 3.57 29.93 30.23
C GLU A 4 3.52 28.42 30.53
N GLU A 5 2.72 28.02 31.52
CA GLU A 5 2.47 26.60 31.82
C GLU A 5 1.69 25.90 30.68
N ALA A 6 0.72 26.59 30.09
CA ALA A 6 0.01 26.11 28.91
C ALA A 6 0.94 25.97 27.69
N ALA A 7 1.84 26.93 27.46
CA ALA A 7 2.82 26.87 26.39
C ALA A 7 3.82 25.72 26.59
N ALA A 8 4.31 25.50 27.81
CA ALA A 8 5.21 24.39 28.13
C ALA A 8 4.51 23.02 27.99
N ALA A 9 3.24 22.92 28.38
CA ALA A 9 2.43 21.72 28.16
C ALA A 9 2.21 21.45 26.66
N ALA A 10 1.92 22.49 25.87
CA ALA A 10 1.76 22.37 24.42
C ALA A 10 3.05 21.91 23.73
N ALA A 11 4.20 22.47 24.11
CA ALA A 11 5.50 22.06 23.59
C ALA A 11 5.80 20.59 23.90
N ARG A 12 5.52 20.13 25.12
CA ARG A 12 5.67 18.72 25.49
C ARG A 12 4.78 17.79 24.67
N VAL A 13 3.51 18.15 24.46
CA VAL A 13 2.59 17.35 23.64
C VAL A 13 3.05 17.31 22.18
N ALA A 14 3.58 18.41 21.64
CA ALA A 14 4.12 18.46 20.29
C ALA A 14 5.34 17.52 20.12
N GLU A 15 6.26 17.49 21.10
CA GLU A 15 7.39 16.56 21.08
C GLU A 15 6.91 15.09 21.18
N GLN A 16 5.95 14.80 22.06
CA GLN A 16 5.37 13.45 22.14
C GLN A 16 4.69 13.01 20.84
N ALA A 17 3.97 13.91 20.16
CA ALA A 17 3.36 13.64 18.87
C ALA A 17 4.42 13.36 17.80
N ARG A 18 5.56 14.08 17.84
CA ARG A 18 6.68 13.87 16.93
C ARG A 18 7.36 12.52 17.16
N GLU A 19 7.66 12.17 18.41
CA GLU A 19 8.21 10.85 18.75
C GLU A 19 7.30 9.71 18.30
N LEU A 20 5.98 9.88 18.48
CA LEU A 20 4.98 8.91 18.00
C LEU A 20 4.99 8.78 16.47
N GLN A 21 5.04 9.91 15.75
CA GLN A 21 5.14 9.93 14.30
C GLN A 21 6.41 9.21 13.80
N ASP A 22 7.55 9.46 14.44
CA ASP A 22 8.83 8.83 14.08
C ASP A 22 8.79 7.31 14.35
N ALA A 23 8.19 6.89 15.47
CA ALA A 23 7.98 5.47 15.78
C ALA A 23 7.07 4.78 14.75
N ALA A 24 5.97 5.43 14.36
CA ALA A 24 5.04 4.93 13.35
C ALA A 24 5.72 4.85 11.96
N ALA A 25 6.47 5.88 11.56
CA ALA A 25 7.25 5.88 10.33
C ALA A 25 8.28 4.74 10.31
N GLY A 26 8.95 4.48 11.44
CA GLY A 26 9.87 3.36 11.60
C GLY A 26 9.18 2.00 11.42
N LEU A 27 7.98 1.83 11.99
CA LEU A 27 7.18 0.61 11.83
C LEU A 27 6.74 0.39 10.37
N LEU A 28 6.22 1.43 9.71
CA LEU A 28 5.80 1.36 8.32
C LEU A 28 6.97 1.04 7.38
N SER A 29 8.14 1.63 7.63
CA SER A 29 9.36 1.36 6.86
C SER A 29 9.77 -0.12 6.95
N ARG A 30 9.81 -0.67 8.17
CA ARG A 30 10.11 -2.10 8.38
C ARG A 30 9.08 -3.01 7.71
N SER A 31 7.79 -2.73 7.92
CA SER A 31 6.70 -3.49 7.29
C SER A 31 6.79 -3.46 5.77
N SER A 32 7.11 -2.30 5.17
CA SER A 32 7.28 -2.17 3.72
C SER A 32 8.44 -3.01 3.19
N ALA A 33 9.57 -3.04 3.92
CA ALA A 33 10.73 -3.84 3.55
C ALA A 33 10.42 -5.35 3.61
N GLU A 34 9.70 -5.79 4.65
CA GLU A 34 9.27 -7.18 4.82
C GLU A 34 8.29 -7.60 3.71
N GLU A 35 7.28 -6.76 3.41
CA GLU A 35 6.38 -7.00 2.29
C GLU A 35 7.13 -7.10 0.95
N GLU A 36 8.11 -6.24 0.69
CA GLU A 36 8.91 -6.29 -0.53
C GLU A 36 9.81 -7.54 -0.60
N ALA A 37 10.31 -8.02 0.54
CA ALA A 37 11.00 -9.31 0.60
C ALA A 37 10.07 -10.48 0.24
N LEU A 38 8.83 -10.48 0.74
CA LEU A 38 7.82 -11.48 0.38
C LEU A 38 7.46 -11.43 -1.11
N ARG A 39 7.28 -10.22 -1.67
CA ARG A 39 7.04 -10.04 -3.11
C ARG A 39 8.18 -10.61 -3.96
N ARG A 40 9.44 -10.34 -3.59
CA ARG A 40 10.61 -10.87 -4.29
C ARG A 40 10.67 -12.40 -4.24
N ARG A 41 10.38 -12.99 -3.07
CA ARG A 41 10.32 -14.46 -2.91
C ARG A 41 9.21 -15.07 -3.75
N ALA A 42 8.02 -14.49 -3.75
CA ALA A 42 6.90 -14.95 -4.56
C ALA A 42 7.20 -14.85 -6.07
N ALA A 43 7.87 -13.79 -6.52
CA ALA A 43 8.31 -13.65 -7.91
C ALA A 43 9.33 -14.72 -8.31
N ALA A 44 10.33 -14.99 -7.45
CA ALA A 44 11.31 -16.04 -7.67
C ALA A 44 10.65 -17.43 -7.74
N LEU A 45 9.71 -17.71 -6.84
CA LEU A 45 8.96 -18.97 -6.83
C LEU A 45 8.08 -19.11 -8.08
N GLY A 46 7.44 -18.02 -8.53
CA GLY A 46 6.69 -18.01 -9.77
C GLY A 46 7.54 -18.30 -11.01
N ALA A 47 8.77 -17.79 -11.06
CA ALA A 47 9.72 -18.10 -12.14
C ALA A 47 10.16 -19.57 -12.09
N GLU A 48 10.38 -20.11 -10.89
CA GLU A 48 10.72 -21.52 -10.70
C GLU A 48 9.57 -22.45 -11.11
N LEU A 49 8.34 -22.14 -10.72
CA LEU A 49 7.14 -22.88 -11.16
C LEU A 49 6.99 -22.87 -12.69
N ALA A 50 7.25 -21.73 -13.34
CA ALA A 50 7.21 -21.64 -14.80
C ALA A 50 8.29 -22.51 -15.46
N ARG A 51 9.49 -22.56 -14.87
CA ARG A 51 10.58 -23.43 -15.32
C ARG A 51 10.22 -24.91 -15.15
N LEU A 52 9.70 -25.28 -13.98
CA LEU A 52 9.29 -26.66 -13.67
C LEU A 52 8.15 -27.12 -14.57
N ARG A 53 7.15 -26.28 -14.83
CA ARG A 53 6.08 -26.59 -15.81
C ARG A 53 6.65 -26.91 -17.19
N LYS A 54 7.61 -26.12 -17.67
CA LYS A 54 8.27 -26.36 -18.96
C LYS A 54 9.04 -27.68 -18.97
N ALA A 55 9.69 -28.04 -17.87
CA ALA A 55 10.42 -29.31 -17.75
C ALA A 55 9.47 -30.52 -17.62
N ALA A 56 8.38 -30.37 -16.86
CA ALA A 56 7.38 -31.39 -16.61
C ALA A 56 6.50 -31.68 -17.83
N ALA A 57 6.39 -30.74 -18.79
CA ALA A 57 5.68 -30.93 -20.06
C ALA A 57 6.19 -32.13 -20.89
N HIS A 58 7.37 -32.68 -20.57
CA HIS A 58 7.94 -33.85 -21.23
C HIS A 58 7.89 -35.13 -20.38
N ALA A 59 7.35 -35.06 -19.16
CA ALA A 59 7.46 -36.13 -18.16
C ALA A 59 6.13 -36.89 -17.88
N ASP A 60 5.01 -36.50 -18.50
CA ASP A 60 3.65 -37.10 -18.37
C ASP A 60 3.37 -37.67 -16.97
N SER A 61 3.38 -36.77 -15.98
CA SER A 61 3.09 -37.13 -14.58
C SER A 61 2.01 -36.24 -14.01
N ASP A 62 0.78 -36.76 -13.96
CA ASP A 62 -0.40 -36.08 -13.42
C ASP A 62 -0.17 -35.54 -12.01
N LYS A 63 0.60 -36.28 -11.19
CA LYS A 63 0.93 -35.86 -9.83
C LYS A 63 1.80 -34.60 -9.80
N VAL A 64 2.75 -34.47 -10.74
CA VAL A 64 3.62 -33.29 -10.83
C VAL A 64 2.81 -32.08 -11.30
N GLU A 65 1.90 -32.27 -12.24
CA GLU A 65 1.01 -31.21 -12.72
C GLU A 65 0.08 -30.72 -11.59
N GLU A 66 -0.55 -31.64 -10.86
CA GLU A 66 -1.43 -31.30 -9.73
C GLU A 66 -0.69 -30.51 -8.64
N ASP A 67 0.54 -30.89 -8.30
CA ASP A 67 1.34 -30.18 -7.30
C ASP A 67 1.79 -28.79 -7.78
N LEU A 68 2.10 -28.63 -9.07
CA LEU A 68 2.43 -27.34 -9.68
C LEU A 68 1.22 -26.40 -9.72
N ASP A 69 0.03 -26.93 -9.98
CA ASP A 69 -1.22 -26.18 -9.97
C ASP A 69 -1.61 -25.77 -8.55
N ARG A 70 -1.54 -26.69 -7.59
CA ARG A 70 -1.73 -26.40 -6.16
C ARG A 70 -0.81 -25.28 -5.68
N ALA A 71 0.48 -25.34 -6.02
CA ALA A 71 1.45 -24.30 -5.68
C ALA A 71 1.12 -22.96 -6.36
N THR A 72 0.53 -22.97 -7.55
CA THR A 72 0.14 -21.76 -8.28
C THR A 72 -1.09 -21.11 -7.69
N CYS A 73 -2.09 -21.90 -7.29
CA CYS A 73 -3.27 -21.42 -6.57
C CYS A 73 -2.86 -20.75 -5.24
N LEU A 74 -1.92 -21.34 -4.49
CA LEU A 74 -1.41 -20.74 -3.25
C LEU A 74 -0.76 -19.36 -3.46
N ILE A 75 -0.12 -19.13 -4.61
CA ILE A 75 0.51 -17.85 -4.93
C ILE A 75 -0.52 -16.83 -5.48
N SER A 76 -1.50 -17.32 -6.24
CA SER A 76 -2.44 -16.46 -6.99
C SER A 76 -3.70 -16.10 -6.22
N ASP A 77 -4.16 -17.01 -5.36
CA ASP A 77 -5.41 -16.88 -4.59
C ASP A 77 -5.17 -16.88 -3.06
N GLY A 78 -3.96 -17.20 -2.61
CA GLY A 78 -3.60 -17.15 -1.19
C GLY A 78 -3.29 -15.74 -0.67
N ASP A 79 -2.96 -15.61 0.62
CA ASP A 79 -2.71 -14.31 1.27
C ASP A 79 -1.60 -13.48 0.58
N ILE A 80 -0.63 -14.16 -0.02
CA ILE A 80 0.46 -13.52 -0.76
C ILE A 80 -0.05 -12.76 -1.99
N ALA A 81 -1.21 -13.13 -2.55
CA ALA A 81 -1.83 -12.45 -3.67
C ALA A 81 -2.18 -10.99 -3.34
N ALA A 82 -2.50 -10.69 -2.08
CA ALA A 82 -2.76 -9.32 -1.62
C ALA A 82 -1.50 -8.43 -1.65
N LEU A 83 -0.31 -9.04 -1.56
CA LEU A 83 0.97 -8.33 -1.65
C LEU A 83 1.49 -8.25 -3.08
N LEU A 84 1.06 -9.15 -3.96
CA LEU A 84 1.49 -9.18 -5.35
C LEU A 84 0.77 -8.08 -6.14
N PRO A 85 1.43 -7.47 -7.14
CA PRO A 85 0.73 -6.62 -8.09
C PRO A 85 -0.33 -7.49 -8.76
N SER A 86 -1.61 -7.14 -8.59
CA SER A 86 -2.74 -7.87 -9.16
C SER A 86 -2.44 -8.25 -10.61
N LYS A 87 -2.15 -9.53 -10.84
CA LYS A 87 -2.14 -10.05 -12.20
C LYS A 87 -3.59 -9.98 -12.66
N THR A 88 -3.79 -9.34 -13.81
CA THR A 88 -5.01 -9.42 -14.63
C THR A 88 -6.29 -8.76 -14.10
N HIS A 89 -6.25 -7.45 -13.80
CA HIS A 89 -7.21 -6.51 -14.40
C HIS A 89 -6.53 -5.28 -15.02
N GLY A 90 -5.21 -5.30 -15.09
CA GLY A 90 -4.42 -4.22 -15.66
C GLY A 90 -4.59 -4.08 -17.17
N THR A 91 -4.95 -5.12 -17.94
CA THR A 91 -5.05 -5.00 -19.40
C THR A 91 -6.19 -4.09 -19.82
N PHE A 92 -7.36 -4.21 -19.19
CA PHE A 92 -8.51 -3.34 -19.47
C PHE A 92 -8.18 -1.88 -19.12
N LEU A 93 -7.73 -1.61 -17.89
CA LEU A 93 -7.35 -0.26 -17.48
C LEU A 93 -6.16 0.29 -18.29
N LYS A 94 -5.19 -0.54 -18.68
CA LYS A 94 -4.04 -0.16 -19.53
C LYS A 94 -4.46 0.12 -20.98
N MET A 95 -5.56 -0.47 -21.47
CA MET A 95 -6.13 -0.12 -22.77
C MET A 95 -6.74 1.30 -22.75
N PHE A 96 -7.35 1.72 -21.63
CA PHE A 96 -7.92 3.07 -21.50
C PHE A 96 -6.90 4.14 -21.07
N LEU A 97 -5.93 3.78 -20.24
CA LEU A 97 -5.00 4.74 -19.64
C LEU A 97 -3.59 4.73 -20.28
N GLY A 98 -3.34 3.89 -21.29
CA GLY A 98 -2.01 3.65 -21.86
C GLY A 98 -1.11 2.81 -20.94
N PRO A 99 0.18 2.58 -21.27
CA PRO A 99 1.13 1.90 -20.38
C PRO A 99 1.41 2.74 -19.13
N VAL A 100 0.44 2.77 -18.21
CA VAL A 100 0.58 3.42 -16.92
C VAL A 100 1.51 2.56 -16.10
N ASN A 101 2.72 3.05 -15.90
CA ASN A 101 3.64 2.56 -14.88
C ASN A 101 3.05 2.93 -13.51
N LEU A 102 2.01 2.22 -13.06
CA LEU A 102 1.57 2.21 -11.67
C LEU A 102 2.59 1.43 -10.83
N ARG A 103 3.83 1.92 -10.79
CA ARG A 103 4.65 1.74 -9.60
C ARG A 103 3.96 2.62 -8.59
N ALA A 104 3.05 2.08 -7.78
CA ALA A 104 2.48 2.84 -6.67
C ALA A 104 3.62 3.02 -5.65
N PRO A 105 4.30 4.17 -5.56
CA PRO A 105 4.93 4.46 -4.29
C PRO A 105 3.77 4.50 -3.29
N ARG A 106 3.87 3.81 -2.16
CA ARG A 106 3.12 4.17 -0.95
C ARG A 106 3.61 5.53 -0.42
N LYS A 107 3.83 6.51 -1.31
CA LYS A 107 3.85 7.91 -0.97
C LYS A 107 2.39 8.30 -0.90
N GLU A 108 1.97 8.75 0.26
CA GLU A 108 0.74 9.47 0.49
C GLU A 108 0.43 10.32 -0.75
N VAL A 109 -0.53 9.85 -1.53
CA VAL A 109 -1.12 10.66 -2.57
C VAL A 109 -1.92 11.68 -1.79
N GLN A 110 -1.33 12.85 -1.52
CA GLN A 110 -2.08 14.08 -1.44
C GLN A 110 -2.79 14.20 -2.79
N LEU A 111 -3.95 13.55 -2.88
CA LEU A 111 -4.90 13.75 -3.93
C LEU A 111 -5.21 15.24 -3.85
N LYS A 112 -4.70 16.01 -4.84
CA LYS A 112 -5.17 17.35 -5.15
C LYS A 112 -6.62 17.26 -5.66
N VAL A 113 -7.50 16.70 -4.84
CA VAL A 113 -8.94 16.81 -5.00
C VAL A 113 -9.28 18.12 -4.31
N LYS A 114 -9.19 19.17 -5.15
CA LYS A 114 -10.07 20.33 -5.09
C LYS A 114 -9.72 21.33 -3.98
N GLU A 115 -8.78 22.22 -4.28
CA GLU A 115 -8.67 23.54 -3.62
C GLU A 115 -10.04 24.24 -3.53
N GLU A 116 -10.94 23.97 -4.48
CA GLU A 116 -12.32 24.45 -4.49
C GLU A 116 -13.25 23.76 -3.45
N TYR A 117 -12.92 22.56 -2.94
CA TYR A 117 -13.77 21.84 -1.96
C TYR A 117 -13.43 22.19 -0.52
N ASN A 118 -12.19 22.65 -0.25
CA ASN A 118 -11.82 23.20 1.06
C ASN A 118 -12.40 24.60 1.29
N SER A 119 -12.65 25.38 0.24
CA SER A 119 -13.32 26.70 0.36
C SER A 119 -14.75 26.58 0.91
N TYR A 120 -15.45 25.47 0.66
CA TYR A 120 -16.83 25.28 1.12
C TYR A 120 -16.97 24.89 2.60
N ARG A 121 -15.92 24.34 3.24
CA ARG A 121 -15.99 23.98 4.68
C ARG A 121 -15.58 25.12 5.60
N VAL A 122 -14.93 26.16 5.08
CA VAL A 122 -14.48 27.35 5.83
C VAL A 122 -15.50 28.51 5.74
N CYS A 123 -16.64 28.32 5.07
CA CYS A 123 -17.72 29.31 5.02
C CYS A 123 -18.89 29.07 5.99
N TYR A 124 -18.93 27.96 6.74
CA TYR A 124 -20.03 27.68 7.68
C TYR A 124 -19.70 27.93 9.15
N ASN A 125 -18.51 28.45 9.48
CA ASN A 125 -18.13 28.79 10.87
C ASN A 125 -17.68 30.25 11.07
N CYS A 126 -17.96 31.16 10.12
CA CYS A 126 -17.60 32.59 10.27
C CYS A 126 -18.78 33.56 10.11
N THR A 127 -20.03 33.13 10.30
CA THR A 127 -21.19 34.05 10.31
C THR A 127 -22.20 33.79 11.42
N ILE A 128 -21.76 33.22 12.56
CA ILE A 128 -22.50 33.31 13.82
C ILE A 128 -21.45 33.51 14.92
N ASP A 129 -21.04 34.77 15.14
CA ASP A 129 -20.60 35.33 16.44
C ASP A 129 -20.26 36.83 16.27
N ASP A 130 -21.11 37.56 15.55
CA ASP A 130 -21.19 39.02 15.61
C ASP A 130 -22.67 39.39 15.76
N ASN A 131 -23.20 39.17 16.97
CA ASN A 131 -24.36 39.85 17.61
C ASN A 131 -24.91 38.98 18.75
N LEU A 132 -24.30 39.06 19.94
CA LEU A 132 -24.93 39.47 21.21
C LEU A 132 -23.94 39.27 22.38
#